data_AF-A0AAN7YRS1-F1
#
_entry.id   AF-A0AAN7YRS1-F1
#
_cell.length_a   1.000
_cell.length_b   1.000
_cell.length_c   1.000
_cell.angle_alpha   90.00
_cell.angle_beta   90.00
_cell.angle_gamma   90.00
#
_symmetry.space_group_name_H-M   'P 1'
#
loop_
_entity.id
_entity.type
_entity.pdbx_description
1 polymer ?
#
loop_
_entity_poly.entity_id
_entity_poly.type
_entity_poly.pdbx_seq_one_letter_code
_entity_poly.pdbx_strand_id
1 'polypeptide(L)'
;MESLAIWLILVASYRFFMSTLVLFNYKLVMRLIYPLKPNEVTPLTSRIAYMWVLTNSILTFTTAFNMDNKPLYVITWLSFVIGLSHYVLEQIHFKTNSYANNASQLFFAGPCLILMAIRIYNW
;
A
#
# COMPACT_ATOMS: atom_id res chain seq x y z
N MET A 1 16.00 -0.56 15.01
CA MET A 1 14.75 -1.34 14.87
C MET A 1 13.53 -0.50 15.21
N GLU A 2 13.56 0.30 16.28
CA GLU A 2 12.48 1.23 16.66
C GLU A 2 12.06 2.19 15.54
N SER A 3 13.01 2.78 14.81
CA SER A 3 12.70 3.71 13.72
C SER A 3 11.85 3.09 12.60
N LEU A 4 12.06 1.80 12.30
CA LEU A 4 11.26 1.09 11.29
C LEU A 4 9.85 0.80 11.82
N ALA A 5 9.70 0.39 13.08
CA ALA A 5 8.37 0.23 13.68
C ALA A 5 7.57 1.53 13.67
N ILE A 6 8.19 2.65 14.06
CA ILE A 6 7.57 3.98 14.03
C ILE A 6 7.14 4.32 12.60
N TRP A 7 7.99 4.06 11.61
CA TRP A 7 7.64 4.25 10.20
C TRP A 7 6.45 3.39 9.77
N LEU A 8 6.41 2.12 10.15
CA LEU A 8 5.28 1.24 9.87
C LEU A 8 3.98 1.72 10.53
N ILE A 9 4.03 2.28 11.75
CA ILE A 9 2.87 2.91 12.40
C ILE A 9 2.37 4.11 11.58
N LEU A 10 3.27 4.96 11.09
CA LEU A 10 2.91 6.10 10.25
C LEU A 10 2.27 5.64 8.93
N VAL A 11 2.86 4.66 8.26
CA VAL A 11 2.33 4.05 7.03
C VAL A 11 0.95 3.44 7.28
N ALA A 12 0.80 2.69 8.37
CA ALA A 12 -0.48 2.08 8.75
C ALA A 12 -1.54 3.16 9.02
N SER A 13 -1.21 4.20 9.77
CA SER A 13 -2.13 5.30 10.07
C SER A 13 -2.59 6.03 8.81
N TYR A 14 -1.66 6.28 7.88
CA TYR A 14 -1.98 6.86 6.57
C TYR A 14 -2.87 5.94 5.73
N ARG A 15 -2.58 4.63 5.69
CA ARG A 15 -3.42 3.64 5.00
C ARG A 15 -4.82 3.57 5.60
N PHE A 16 -4.94 3.57 6.92
CA PHE A 16 -6.23 3.61 7.59
C PHE A 16 -7.04 4.83 7.18
N PHE A 17 -6.45 6.02 7.24
CA PHE A 17 -7.09 7.25 6.79
C PHE A 17 -7.47 7.21 5.29
N MET A 18 -6.58 6.72 4.42
CA MET A 18 -6.90 6.57 3.01
C MET A 18 -8.02 5.56 2.76
N SER A 19 -8.12 4.49 3.55
CA SER A 19 -9.18 3.49 3.41
C SER A 19 -10.57 4.12 3.62
N THR A 20 -10.73 4.98 4.62
CA THR A 20 -12.03 5.63 4.88
C THR A 20 -12.40 6.60 3.76
N LEU A 21 -11.43 7.34 3.22
CA LEU A 21 -11.65 8.20 2.06
C LEU A 21 -12.06 7.41 0.81
N VAL A 22 -11.40 6.28 0.55
CA VAL A 22 -11.71 5.39 -0.58
C VAL A 22 -13.10 4.76 -0.43
N LEU A 23 -13.55 4.48 0.79
CA LEU A 23 -14.89 3.93 1.04
C LEU A 23 -16.00 4.92 0.63
N PHE A 24 -15.87 6.20 0.99
CA PHE A 24 -16.91 7.21 0.78
C PHE A 24 -16.76 8.00 -0.52
N ASN A 25 -15.57 8.03 -1.13
CA ASN A 25 -15.29 8.84 -2.30
C ASN A 25 -14.54 8.07 -3.40
N TYR A 26 -15.28 7.34 -4.24
CA TYR A 26 -14.69 6.57 -5.35
C TYR A 26 -13.95 7.43 -6.39
N LYS A 27 -14.29 8.72 -6.49
CA LYS A 27 -13.59 9.64 -7.40
C LYS A 27 -12.13 9.84 -6.99
N LEU A 28 -11.79 9.56 -5.72
CA LEU A 28 -10.41 9.59 -5.24
C LEU A 28 -9.59 8.45 -5.83
N VAL A 29 -10.13 7.22 -5.85
CA VAL A 29 -9.51 6.06 -6.53
C VAL A 29 -9.32 6.35 -8.02
N MET A 30 -10.37 6.90 -8.64
CA MET A 30 -10.34 7.31 -10.04
C MET A 30 -9.22 8.31 -10.36
N ARG A 31 -9.03 9.34 -9.53
CA ARG A 31 -8.04 10.40 -9.79
C ARG A 31 -6.62 10.01 -9.38
N LEU A 32 -6.46 9.28 -8.28
CA LEU A 32 -5.15 9.01 -7.69
C LEU A 32 -4.55 7.69 -8.18
N ILE A 33 -5.38 6.66 -8.38
CA ILE A 33 -4.90 5.31 -8.69
C ILE A 33 -5.06 4.99 -10.18
N TYR A 34 -6.18 5.38 -10.80
CA TYR A 34 -6.49 5.04 -12.20
C TYR A 34 -6.87 6.26 -13.08
N PRO A 35 -6.03 7.32 -13.11
CA PRO A 35 -6.35 8.58 -13.79
C PRO A 35 -6.51 8.48 -15.31
N LEU A 36 -5.89 7.49 -15.97
CA LEU A 36 -5.86 7.40 -17.44
C LEU A 36 -7.10 6.72 -18.01
N LYS A 37 -7.78 5.89 -17.22
CA LYS A 37 -9.03 5.21 -17.61
C LYS A 37 -10.10 5.35 -16.52
N PRO A 38 -10.55 6.58 -16.22
CA PRO A 38 -11.45 6.85 -15.10
C PRO A 38 -12.80 6.13 -15.22
N ASN A 39 -13.25 5.85 -16.45
CA ASN A 39 -14.53 5.20 -16.73
C ASN A 39 -14.56 3.71 -16.31
N GLU A 40 -13.41 3.08 -16.09
CA GLU A 40 -13.31 1.70 -15.60
C GLU A 40 -13.47 1.62 -14.06
N VAL A 41 -13.42 2.76 -13.35
CA VAL A 41 -13.55 2.81 -11.90
C VAL A 41 -15.01 2.97 -11.50
N THR A 42 -15.55 1.93 -10.87
CA THR A 42 -16.92 1.96 -10.34
C THR A 42 -16.94 2.21 -8.82
N PRO A 43 -18.08 2.67 -8.27
CA PRO A 43 -18.26 2.72 -6.82
C PRO A 43 -18.08 1.36 -6.13
N LEU A 44 -18.39 0.26 -6.83
CA LEU A 44 -18.17 -1.10 -6.30
C LEU A 44 -16.67 -1.41 -6.18
N THR A 45 -15.89 -1.12 -7.21
CA THR A 45 -14.42 -1.27 -7.21
C THR A 45 -13.78 -0.50 -6.04
N SER A 46 -14.30 0.69 -5.74
CA SER A 46 -13.82 1.48 -4.59
C SER A 46 -14.04 0.80 -3.25
N ARG A 47 -15.18 0.12 -3.04
CA ARG A 47 -15.45 -0.63 -1.80
C ARG A 47 -14.53 -1.85 -1.65
N ILE A 48 -14.17 -2.49 -2.76
CA ILE A 48 -13.19 -3.59 -2.76
C ILE A 48 -11.80 -3.03 -2.45
N ALA A 49 -11.41 -1.90 -3.05
CA ALA A 49 -10.16 -1.22 -2.77
C ALA A 49 -10.05 -0.80 -1.29
N TYR A 50 -11.15 -0.34 -0.69
CA TYR A 50 -11.23 -0.07 0.75
C TYR A 50 -10.86 -1.30 1.58
N MET A 51 -11.47 -2.46 1.31
CA MET A 51 -11.18 -3.70 2.06
C MET A 51 -9.69 -4.03 1.98
N TRP A 52 -9.11 -3.96 0.77
CA TRP A 52 -7.68 -4.20 0.56
C TRP A 52 -6.79 -3.24 1.35
N VAL A 53 -7.06 -1.94 1.29
CA VAL A 53 -6.25 -0.93 1.97
C VAL A 53 -6.36 -1.06 3.49
N LEU A 54 -7.56 -1.34 4.01
CA LEU A 54 -7.79 -1.56 5.44
C LEU A 54 -7.10 -2.83 5.94
N THR A 55 -7.19 -3.94 5.22
CA THR A 55 -6.49 -5.18 5.57
C THR A 55 -4.98 -4.96 5.63
N ASN A 56 -4.41 -4.28 4.64
CA ASN A 56 -2.98 -3.95 4.63
C ASN A 56 -2.61 -2.99 5.76
N SER A 57 -3.49 -2.05 6.11
CA SER A 57 -3.31 -1.17 7.26
C SER A 57 -3.19 -1.94 8.56
N ILE A 58 -4.13 -2.86 8.82
CA ILE A 58 -4.13 -3.71 10.03
C ILE A 58 -2.86 -4.56 10.06
N LEU A 59 -2.54 -5.23 8.95
CA LEU A 59 -1.34 -6.06 8.84
C LEU A 59 -0.04 -5.28 9.13
N THR A 60 0.06 -4.05 8.58
CA THR A 60 1.22 -3.17 8.80
C THR A 60 1.30 -2.73 10.27
N PHE A 61 0.16 -2.37 10.87
CA PHE A 61 0.06 -1.97 12.26
C PHE A 61 0.47 -3.12 13.19
N THR A 62 -0.11 -4.31 13.01
CA THR A 62 0.22 -5.50 13.81
C THR A 62 1.71 -5.84 13.73
N THR A 63 2.31 -5.74 12.54
CA THR A 63 3.75 -5.99 12.34
C THR A 63 4.63 -4.96 13.03
N ALA A 64 4.20 -3.70 13.09
CA ALA A 64 4.95 -2.66 13.78
C ALA A 64 5.12 -2.96 15.28
N PHE A 65 4.13 -3.58 15.91
CA PHE A 65 4.19 -4.01 17.32
C PHE A 65 4.79 -5.41 17.52
N ASN A 66 4.89 -6.22 16.46
CA ASN A 66 5.35 -7.61 16.53
C ASN A 66 6.48 -7.87 15.53
N MET A 67 7.50 -7.01 15.55
CA MET A 67 8.60 -7.05 14.57
C MET A 67 9.46 -8.31 14.62
N ASP A 68 9.43 -9.06 15.73
CA ASP A 68 10.21 -10.29 15.91
C ASP A 68 9.45 -11.55 15.47
N ASN A 69 8.24 -11.39 14.93
CA ASN A 69 7.48 -12.48 14.32
C ASN A 69 7.86 -12.58 12.83
N LYS A 70 8.81 -13.45 12.45
CA LYS A 70 9.27 -13.62 11.05
C LYS A 70 8.12 -13.80 10.06
N PRO A 71 7.18 -14.74 10.29
CA PRO A 71 6.11 -14.97 9.31
C PRO A 71 5.28 -13.71 9.07
N LEU A 72 4.87 -13.02 10.13
CA LEU A 72 4.09 -11.79 10.03
C LEU A 72 4.88 -10.68 9.32
N TYR A 73 6.16 -10.56 9.61
CA TYR A 73 7.06 -9.59 8.99
C TYR A 73 7.20 -9.82 7.48
N VAL A 74 7.43 -11.08 7.07
CA VAL A 74 7.55 -11.48 5.66
C VAL A 74 6.24 -11.27 4.91
N ILE A 75 5.09 -11.65 5.50
CA ILE A 75 3.78 -11.44 4.89
C ILE A 75 3.52 -9.95 4.68
N THR A 76 3.88 -9.11 5.65
CA THR A 76 3.75 -7.67 5.53
C THR A 76 4.64 -7.10 4.45
N TRP A 77 5.89 -7.56 4.36
CA TRP A 77 6.78 -7.18 3.27
C TRP A 77 6.23 -7.58 1.91
N LEU A 78 5.71 -8.80 1.77
CA LEU A 78 5.05 -9.27 0.56
C LEU A 78 3.83 -8.41 0.19
N SER A 79 3.08 -7.88 1.16
CA SER A 79 1.98 -6.94 0.87
C SER A 79 2.47 -5.66 0.18
N PHE A 80 3.65 -5.15 0.55
CA PHE A 80 4.27 -4.01 -0.14
C PHE A 80 4.73 -4.39 -1.55
N VAL A 81 5.28 -5.60 -1.73
CA VAL A 81 5.70 -6.12 -3.04
C VAL A 81 4.51 -6.26 -3.98
N ILE A 82 3.41 -6.85 -3.52
CA ILE A 82 2.16 -6.99 -4.30
C ILE A 82 1.63 -5.61 -4.67
N GLY A 83 1.58 -4.68 -3.71
CA GLY A 83 1.15 -3.31 -3.97
C GLY A 83 1.99 -2.63 -5.06
N LEU A 84 3.32 -2.68 -4.96
CA LEU A 84 4.21 -2.11 -5.96
C LEU A 84 4.05 -2.79 -7.33
N SER A 85 3.95 -4.13 -7.35
CA SER A 85 3.78 -4.91 -8.58
C SER A 85 2.49 -4.54 -9.31
N HIS A 86 1.38 -4.36 -8.56
CA HIS A 86 0.13 -3.84 -9.11
C HIS A 86 0.35 -2.50 -9.81
N TYR A 87 0.98 -1.53 -9.14
CA TYR A 87 1.25 -0.22 -9.75
C TYR A 87 2.11 -0.30 -11.02
N VAL A 88 3.14 -1.15 -11.03
CA VAL A 88 3.98 -1.36 -12.22
C VAL A 88 3.15 -1.93 -13.38
N LEU A 89 2.28 -2.91 -13.12
CA LEU A 89 1.40 -3.48 -14.14
C LEU A 89 0.42 -2.44 -14.70
N GLU A 90 -0.15 -1.59 -13.84
CA GLU A 90 -1.07 -0.52 -14.27
C GLU A 90 -0.39 0.53 -15.15
N GLN A 91 0.91 0.78 -14.95
CA GLN A 91 1.71 1.71 -15.76
C GLN A 91 2.22 1.10 -17.08
N ILE A 92 2.67 -0.15 -17.05
CA ILE A 92 3.34 -0.78 -18.19
C ILE A 92 2.36 -1.51 -19.10
N HIS A 93 1.41 -2.25 -18.53
CA HIS A 93 0.53 -3.14 -19.27
C HIS A 93 -0.87 -2.55 -19.45
N PHE A 94 -1.59 -2.26 -18.36
CA PHE A 94 -3.00 -1.85 -18.44
C PHE A 94 -3.20 -0.39 -18.85
N LYS A 95 -2.16 0.46 -18.69
CA LYS A 95 -2.15 1.88 -19.05
C LYS A 95 -3.29 2.67 -18.39
N THR A 96 -3.62 2.33 -17.14
CA THR A 96 -4.66 3.02 -16.36
C THR A 96 -4.06 4.08 -15.43
N ASN A 97 -2.74 4.01 -15.17
CA ASN A 97 -2.05 4.87 -14.22
C ASN A 97 -0.81 5.57 -14.82
N SER A 98 -0.47 6.74 -14.27
CA SER A 98 0.68 7.55 -14.64
C SER A 98 1.83 7.41 -13.64
N TYR A 99 3.07 7.62 -14.10
CA TYR A 99 4.25 7.65 -13.23
C TYR A 99 4.21 8.78 -12.20
N ALA A 100 3.65 9.95 -12.56
CA ALA A 100 3.58 11.11 -11.68
C ALA A 100 2.70 10.87 -10.45
N ASN A 101 1.65 10.05 -10.58
CA ASN A 101 0.67 9.83 -9.52
C ASN A 101 1.16 8.87 -8.42
N ASN A 102 2.23 8.12 -8.68
CA ASN A 102 2.74 7.11 -7.75
C ASN A 102 3.79 7.64 -6.76
N ALA A 103 4.05 8.95 -6.76
CA ALA A 103 5.02 9.55 -5.85
C ALA A 103 4.70 9.27 -4.37
N SER A 104 3.44 9.41 -3.96
CA SER A 104 3.02 9.13 -2.58
C SER A 104 3.20 7.66 -2.21
N GLN A 105 2.86 6.75 -3.12
CA GLN A 105 3.03 5.32 -2.93
C GLN A 105 4.51 4.97 -2.76
N LEU A 106 5.38 5.48 -3.63
CA LEU A 106 6.83 5.24 -3.56
C LEU A 106 7.44 5.83 -2.28
N PHE A 107 6.96 6.99 -1.83
CA PHE A 107 7.41 7.61 -0.59
C PHE A 107 7.13 6.71 0.62
N PHE A 108 5.92 6.17 0.76
CA PHE A 108 5.57 5.31 1.90
C PHE A 108 6.12 3.88 1.76
N ALA A 109 6.03 3.28 0.57
CA ALA A 109 6.38 1.88 0.34
C ALA A 109 7.88 1.65 0.10
N GLY A 110 8.59 2.61 -0.49
CA GLY A 110 10.00 2.47 -0.86
C GLY A 110 10.90 2.14 0.33
N PRO A 111 10.90 2.94 1.41
CA PRO A 111 11.67 2.64 2.61
C PRO A 111 11.28 1.29 3.23
N CYS A 112 9.98 0.94 3.26
CA CYS A 112 9.52 -0.34 3.77
C CYS A 112 10.09 -1.51 2.98
N LEU A 113 10.04 -1.46 1.64
CA LEU A 113 10.55 -2.53 0.78
C LEU A 113 12.04 -2.79 1.02
N ILE A 114 12.84 -1.73 1.10
CA ILE A 114 14.30 -1.84 1.25
C ILE A 114 14.66 -2.27 2.67
N LEU A 115 14.18 -1.55 3.69
CA LEU A 115 14.57 -1.79 5.08
C LEU A 115 14.06 -3.14 5.59
N MET A 116 12.85 -3.53 5.19
CA MET A 116 12.34 -4.85 5.55
C MET A 116 13.05 -5.97 4.80
N ALA A 117 13.40 -5.80 3.53
CA ALA A 117 14.19 -6.80 2.81
C ALA A 117 15.57 -7.02 3.46
N ILE A 118 16.26 -5.93 3.83
CA ILE A 118 17.55 -6.01 4.54
C ILE A 118 17.39 -6.78 5.85
N ARG A 119 16.33 -6.48 6.62
CA ARG A 119 16.09 -7.20 7.87
C ARG A 119 15.77 -8.67 7.64
N ILE A 120 14.97 -9.01 6.63
CA ILE A 120 14.64 -10.41 6.27
C ILE A 120 15.91 -11.19 5.89
N TYR A 121 16.81 -10.56 5.14
CA TYR A 121 18.08 -11.19 4.74
C TYR A 121 18.99 -11.49 5.94
N ASN A 122 18.98 -10.61 6.95
CA ASN A 122 19.78 -10.74 8.17
C ASN A 122 19.10 -11.53 9.30
N TRP A 123 17.98 -12.20 9.01
CA TRP A 123 17.09 -12.84 9.99
C TRP A 123 17.30 -14.35 10.08
#